data_AF-A0A959TC35-F1
#
_entry.id   AF-A0A959TC35-F1
#
_cell.length_a   1.000
_cell.length_b   1.000
_cell.length_c   1.000
_cell.angle_alpha   90.00
_cell.angle_beta   90.00
_cell.angle_gamma   90.00
#
_symmetry.space_group_name_H-M   'P 1'
#
loop_
_entity.id
_entity.type
_entity.pdbx_description
1 polymer ?
#
loop_
_entity_poly.entity_id
_entity_poly.type
_entity_poly.pdbx_seq_one_letter_code
_entity_poly.pdbx_strand_id
1 'polypeptide(L)'
;RSNVGKSSLINRLVGQRKLARVSNTPGRTRNVEHFLVRPDRTEDRPWLLADLPGYGFAKVPKSEREAWRKMIDAYLLGRTNLQCVFLLVDVRLEPQRNDLDMM
;
A
#
# COMPACT_ATOMS: atom_id res chain seq x y z
N ARG A 1 -4.22 -3.99 -5.74
CA ARG A 1 -4.78 -5.36 -5.56
C ARG A 1 -4.39 -5.97 -4.21
N SER A 2 -5.20 -6.88 -3.65
CA SER A 2 -4.73 -7.74 -2.54
C SER A 2 -3.72 -8.76 -3.05
N ASN A 3 -2.73 -9.12 -2.23
CA ASN A 3 -1.80 -10.23 -2.46
C ASN A 3 -0.84 -10.10 -3.66
N VAL A 4 -0.60 -8.88 -4.16
CA VAL A 4 0.45 -8.59 -5.18
C VAL A 4 1.88 -8.53 -4.59
N GLY A 5 2.06 -8.91 -3.33
CA GLY A 5 3.38 -8.91 -2.67
C GLY A 5 3.77 -7.60 -1.97
N LYS A 6 2.87 -6.63 -1.83
CA LYS A 6 3.12 -5.34 -1.15
C LYS A 6 3.78 -5.47 0.22
N SER A 7 3.16 -6.24 1.13
CA SER A 7 3.72 -6.42 2.49
C SER A 7 5.03 -7.21 2.48
N SER A 8 5.22 -8.12 1.51
CA SER A 8 6.49 -8.84 1.33
C SER A 8 7.60 -7.90 0.84
N LEU A 9 7.28 -6.97 -0.07
CA LEU A 9 8.22 -5.95 -0.53
C LEU A 9 8.63 -5.02 0.61
N ILE A 10 7.66 -4.54 1.41
CA ILE A 10 7.93 -3.67 2.57
C ILE A 10 8.90 -4.37 3.54
N ASN A 11 8.59 -5.61 3.93
CA ASN A 11 9.45 -6.39 4.82
C ASN A 11 10.87 -6.58 4.24
N ARG A 12 11.00 -6.68 2.92
CA ARG A 12 12.31 -6.80 2.27
C ARG A 12 13.07 -5.48 2.25
N LEU A 13 12.40 -4.36 1.96
CA LEU A 13 12.99 -3.02 1.93
C LEU A 13 13.52 -2.59 3.30
N VAL A 14 12.79 -2.92 4.37
CA VAL A 14 13.14 -2.53 5.73
C VAL A 14 14.01 -3.55 6.47
N GLY A 15 14.40 -4.65 5.79
CA GLY A 15 15.21 -5.72 6.38
C GLY A 15 14.54 -6.50 7.53
N GLN A 16 13.26 -6.28 7.81
CA GLN A 16 12.54 -6.92 8.93
C GLN A 16 11.43 -7.84 8.42
N ARG A 17 11.47 -9.11 8.84
CA ARG A 17 10.55 -10.16 8.32
C ARG A 17 9.09 -10.04 8.78
N LYS A 18 8.78 -9.24 9.81
CA LYS A 18 7.45 -9.19 10.43
C LYS A 18 6.94 -7.76 10.70
N LEU A 19 7.54 -6.75 10.05
CA LEU A 19 7.17 -5.36 10.27
C LEU A 19 5.79 -5.06 9.66
N ALA A 20 5.62 -5.33 8.37
CA ALA A 20 4.32 -5.28 7.72
C ALA A 20 3.59 -6.62 7.87
N ARG A 21 2.34 -6.56 8.31
CA ARG A 21 1.50 -7.76 8.47
C ARG A 21 1.15 -8.34 7.09
N VAL A 22 1.78 -9.45 6.74
CA VAL A 22 1.40 -10.25 5.56
C VAL A 22 0.15 -11.06 5.92
N SER A 23 -1.04 -10.59 5.53
CA SER A 23 -2.28 -11.36 5.70
C SER A 23 -2.77 -11.90 4.36
N ASN A 24 -3.02 -13.22 4.31
CA ASN A 24 -3.67 -13.87 3.17
C ASN A 24 -5.20 -13.64 3.18
N THR A 25 -5.76 -13.08 4.24
CA THR A 25 -7.19 -12.77 4.35
C THR A 25 -7.47 -11.41 3.71
N PRO A 26 -8.25 -11.36 2.61
CA PRO A 26 -8.56 -10.10 1.97
C PRO A 26 -9.36 -9.18 2.92
N GLY A 27 -9.03 -7.88 2.97
CA GLY A 27 -9.78 -6.88 3.72
C GLY A 27 -9.38 -6.68 5.19
N ARG A 28 -8.28 -7.30 5.65
CA ARG A 28 -7.85 -7.20 7.06
C ARG A 28 -7.15 -5.88 7.40
N THR A 29 -6.49 -5.24 6.45
CA THR A 29 -5.85 -3.93 6.63
C THR A 29 -6.88 -2.85 6.26
N ARG A 30 -7.55 -2.28 7.26
CA ARG A 30 -8.53 -1.18 7.10
C ARG A 30 -7.92 0.21 7.28
N ASN A 31 -6.70 0.26 7.81
CA ASN A 31 -5.99 1.48 8.14
C ASN A 31 -4.82 1.68 7.19
N VAL A 32 -4.37 2.92 7.05
CA VAL A 32 -3.05 3.18 6.49
C VAL A 32 -2.02 2.90 7.57
N GLU A 33 -1.09 1.99 7.29
CA GLU A 33 -0.01 1.67 8.23
C GLU A 33 1.23 2.49 7.89
N HIS A 34 1.82 3.18 8.87
CA HIS A 34 3.04 3.97 8.68
C HIS A 34 4.23 3.26 9.31
N PHE A 35 5.31 3.16 8.56
CA PHE A 35 6.58 2.61 9.00
C PHE A 35 7.65 3.70 8.94
N LEU A 36 8.29 3.97 10.08
CA LEU A 36 9.46 4.84 10.11
C LEU A 36 10.68 4.07 9.60
N VAL A 37 11.22 4.52 8.48
CA VAL A 37 12.45 3.99 7.90
C VAL A 37 13.61 4.87 8.32
N ARG A 38 14.63 4.24 8.91
CA ARG A 38 15.90 4.87 9.28
C ARG A 38 16.96 4.35 8.34
N PRO A 39 17.49 5.18 7.43
CA PRO A 39 18.58 4.79 6.55
C PRO A 39 19.84 4.42 7.35
N ASP A 40 20.63 3.49 6.81
CA ASP A 40 21.93 3.11 7.39
C ASP A 40 23.02 4.16 7.11
N ARG A 41 22.86 4.93 6.02
CA ARG A 41 23.76 6.03 5.65
C ARG A 41 23.47 7.25 6.51
N THR A 42 24.53 7.85 7.05
CA THR A 42 24.44 8.94 8.03
C THR A 42 23.98 10.26 7.42
N GLU A 43 24.15 10.45 6.12
CA GLU A 43 23.68 11.62 5.37
C GLU A 43 22.18 11.59 5.02
N ASP A 44 21.57 10.40 5.01
CA ASP A 44 20.16 10.23 4.63
C ASP A 44 19.22 10.47 5.82
N ARG A 45 18.16 11.26 5.60
CA ARG A 45 17.19 11.56 6.67
C ARG A 45 16.19 10.41 6.84
N PRO A 46 15.68 10.14 8.06
CA PRO A 46 14.56 9.24 8.27
C PRO A 46 13.33 9.66 7.46
N TRP A 47 12.57 8.69 6.98
CA TRP A 47 11.38 8.90 6.16
C TRP A 47 10.27 7.92 6.52
N LEU A 48 9.05 8.21 6.09
CA LEU A 48 7.88 7.38 6.35
C LEU A 48 7.48 6.60 5.10
N LEU A 49 7.36 5.28 5.26
CA LEU A 49 6.73 4.41 4.28
C LEU A 49 5.30 4.17 4.71
N ALA A 50 4.35 4.46 3.83
CA ALA A 50 2.93 4.25 4.09
C ALA A 50 2.42 3.05 3.31
N ASP A 51 1.84 2.09 4.02
CA ASP A 51 1.18 0.94 3.45
C ASP A 51 -0.33 1.18 3.36
N LEU A 52 -0.79 1.41 2.13
CA LEU A 52 -2.20 1.61 1.84
C LEU A 52 -2.92 0.25 1.70
N PRO A 53 -4.21 0.17 2.06
CA PRO A 53 -5.00 -1.01 1.77
C PRO A 53 -5.02 -1.28 0.26
N GLY A 54 -5.00 -2.56 -0.11
CA GLY A 54 -5.00 -2.94 -1.52
C GLY A 54 -6.27 -2.48 -2.24
N TYR A 55 -6.12 -1.66 -3.27
CA TYR A 55 -7.24 -1.33 -4.17
C TYR A 55 -7.69 -2.60 -4.92
N GLY A 56 -9.00 -2.85 -5.09
CA GLY A 56 -9.50 -4.01 -5.85
C GLY A 56 -9.87 -5.27 -5.04
N PHE A 57 -10.29 -5.13 -3.78
CA PHE A 57 -10.91 -6.24 -3.04
C PHE A 57 -12.26 -6.62 -3.66
N ALA A 58 -12.28 -7.70 -4.44
CA ALA A 58 -13.49 -8.19 -5.10
C ALA A 58 -14.55 -8.74 -4.11
N LYS A 59 -14.12 -9.18 -2.91
CA LYS A 59 -14.97 -9.92 -1.95
C LYS A 59 -15.58 -9.09 -0.81
N VAL A 60 -15.45 -7.76 -0.81
CA VAL A 60 -16.04 -6.90 0.24
C VAL A 60 -17.30 -6.18 -0.25
N PRO A 61 -18.24 -5.83 0.64
CA PRO A 61 -19.45 -5.08 0.29
C PRO A 61 -19.15 -3.78 -0.45
N LYS A 62 -20.08 -3.35 -1.32
CA LYS A 62 -19.92 -2.12 -2.11
C LYS A 62 -19.66 -0.89 -1.23
N SER A 63 -20.35 -0.77 -0.10
CA SER A 63 -20.17 0.31 0.87
C SER A 63 -18.76 0.36 1.47
N GLU A 64 -18.17 -0.80 1.77
CA GLU A 64 -16.80 -0.88 2.30
C GLU A 64 -15.77 -0.52 1.22
N ARG A 65 -15.99 -0.94 -0.04
CA ARG A 65 -15.15 -0.51 -1.18
C ARG A 65 -15.17 1.01 -1.37
N GLU A 66 -16.34 1.63 -1.29
CA GLU A 66 -16.49 3.08 -1.42
C GLU A 66 -15.81 3.83 -0.27
N ALA A 67 -15.95 3.34 0.96
CA ALA A 67 -15.28 3.92 2.12
C ALA A 67 -13.75 3.89 1.96
N TRP A 68 -13.18 2.77 1.49
CA TRP A 68 -11.76 2.68 1.22
C TRP A 68 -11.31 3.58 0.08
N ARG A 69 -12.08 3.66 -1.00
CA ARG A 69 -11.78 4.58 -2.10
C ARG A 69 -11.68 6.02 -1.60
N LYS A 70 -12.69 6.49 -0.87
CA LYS A 70 -12.69 7.84 -0.28
C LYS A 70 -11.49 8.08 0.63
N MET A 71 -11.12 7.09 1.45
CA MET A 71 -9.97 7.19 2.35
C MET A 71 -8.65 7.27 1.59
N ILE A 72 -8.46 6.41 0.57
CA ILE A 72 -7.25 6.41 -0.27
C ILE A 72 -7.15 7.73 -1.03
N ASP A 73 -8.24 8.19 -1.67
CA ASP A 73 -8.28 9.45 -2.41
C ASP A 73 -7.92 10.64 -1.49
N ALA A 74 -8.54 10.71 -0.30
CA ALA A 74 -8.22 11.75 0.68
C ALA A 74 -6.76 11.70 1.16
N TYR A 75 -6.19 10.50 1.30
CA TYR A 75 -4.79 10.33 1.69
C TYR A 75 -3.83 10.81 0.59
N LEU A 76 -4.05 10.37 -0.65
CA LEU A 76 -3.17 10.65 -1.77
C LEU A 76 -3.24 12.13 -2.18
N LEU A 77 -4.43 12.72 -2.17
CA LEU A 77 -4.64 14.10 -2.59
C LEU A 77 -4.40 15.12 -1.46
N GLY A 78 -4.58 14.72 -0.19
CA GLY A 78 -4.52 15.64 0.94
C GLY A 78 -3.15 15.75 1.63
N ARG A 79 -2.21 14.83 1.37
CA ARG A 79 -0.92 14.83 2.05
C ARG A 79 0.13 15.67 1.31
N THR A 80 0.40 16.85 1.83
CA THR A 80 1.44 17.76 1.32
C THR A 80 2.86 17.21 1.41
N ASN A 81 3.12 16.26 2.31
CA ASN A 81 4.43 15.63 2.48
C ASN A 81 4.59 14.32 1.71
N LEU A 82 3.59 13.90 0.93
CA LEU A 82 3.68 12.71 0.07
C LEU A 82 4.66 12.98 -1.08
N GLN A 83 5.75 12.21 -1.15
CA GLN A 83 6.80 12.42 -2.15
C GLN A 83 6.65 11.50 -3.37
N CYS A 84 6.21 10.27 -3.16
CA CYS A 84 6.14 9.26 -4.21
C CYS A 84 5.07 8.20 -3.88
N VAL A 85 4.44 7.66 -4.92
CA VAL A 85 3.46 6.58 -4.84
C VAL A 85 3.95 5.42 -5.68
N PHE A 86 4.00 4.23 -5.09
CA PHE A 86 4.36 3.00 -5.79
C PHE A 86 3.11 2.16 -6.05
N LEU A 87 2.74 2.01 -7.32
CA LEU A 87 1.68 1.12 -7.76
C LEU A 87 2.27 -0.25 -8.08
N LEU A 88 1.96 -1.25 -7.25
CA LEU A 88 2.43 -2.63 -7.48
C LEU A 88 1.44 -3.39 -8.38
N VAL A 89 1.92 -3.76 -9.57
CA VAL A 89 1.19 -4.56 -10.56
C VAL A 89 1.87 -5.92 -10.70
N ASP A 90 1.08 -6.98 -10.80
CA ASP A 90 1.59 -8.35 -11.00
C ASP A 90 1.92 -8.56 -12.47
N VAL A 91 3.21 -8.74 -12.79
CA VAL A 91 3.72 -8.91 -14.16
C VAL A 91 3.16 -10.15 -14.87
N ARG A 92 2.60 -11.11 -14.14
CA ARG A 92 2.04 -12.35 -14.71
C ARG A 92 0.64 -12.16 -15.29
N LEU A 93 0.04 -10.99 -15.09
CA LEU A 93 -1.31 -10.66 -15.52
C LEU A 93 -1.27 -9.40 -16.37
N GLU A 94 -2.12 -9.34 -17.39
CA GLU A 94 -2.39 -8.09 -18.11
C GLU A 94 -2.88 -7.01 -17.14
N PRO A 95 -2.52 -5.73 -17.33
CA PRO A 95 -3.03 -4.63 -16.52
C PRO A 95 -4.55 -4.64 -16.45
N GLN A 96 -5.08 -4.56 -15.25
CA GLN A 96 -6.51 -4.72 -15.01
C GLN A 96 -7.13 -3.35 -14.89
N ARG A 97 -8.45 -3.25 -15.09
CA ARG A 97 -9.16 -1.96 -15.06
C ARG A 97 -8.84 -1.16 -13.79
N ASN A 98 -8.80 -1.82 -12.64
CA ASN A 98 -8.49 -1.19 -11.37
C ASN A 98 -7.04 -0.68 -11.26
N ASP A 99 -6.09 -1.26 -12.01
CA ASP A 99 -4.71 -0.80 -12.09
C ASP A 99 -4.63 0.44 -12.99
N LEU A 100 -5.35 0.42 -14.12
CA LEU A 100 -5.47 1.55 -15.03
C LEU A 100 -6.19 2.75 -14.40
N ASP A 101 -7.23 2.53 -13.59
CA ASP A 101 -7.95 3.59 -12.88
C ASP A 101 -7.07 4.31 -11.83
N MET A 102 -5.92 3.75 -11.46
CA MET A 102 -4.96 4.31 -10.49
C MET A 102 -3.72 4.94 -11.15
N MET A 103 -3.54 4.76 -12.46
CA MET A 103 -2.48 5.41 -13.25
C MET A 103 -2.96 6.77 -13.72
#